data_AF-A0A1I2Y7R7-F1
#
_entry.id   AF-A0A1I2Y7R7-F1
#
_cell.length_a   1.000
_cell.length_b   1.000
_cell.length_c   1.000
_cell.angle_alpha   90.00
_cell.angle_beta   90.00
_cell.angle_gamma   90.00
#
_symmetry.space_group_name_H-M   'P 1'
#
loop_
_entity.id
_entity.type
_entity.pdbx_description
1 polymer ?
#
loop_
_entity_poly.entity_id
_entity_poly.type
_entity_poly.pdbx_seq_one_letter_code
_entity_poly.pdbx_strand_id
1 'polypeptide(L)'
;MSDIKFWRYSLPPIDSIEGWGIFLLDSTGMFAAVTDYGNYAFKWTHHGCKDFREFFIDIKHGSDNEYYIKKLFQGQEKEFDGENTIKSIKEHILYYRRDGSYSKEFAREEWDLIKEYEHNFISVIDFTRWHDETKIDEAHEFACYDYPSDIKAFGQKLLPRLADVLREELQKEAA
;
A
#
# COMPACT_ATOMS: atom_id res chain seq x y z
N MET A 1 -26.22 25.85 13.40
CA MET A 1 -25.11 24.95 12.99
C MET A 1 -25.19 23.75 13.90
N SER A 2 -25.16 22.54 13.35
CA SER A 2 -25.06 21.33 14.19
C SER A 2 -23.72 21.37 14.94
N ASP A 3 -23.73 21.03 16.23
CA ASP A 3 -22.49 20.91 17.00
C ASP A 3 -21.58 19.86 16.37
N ILE A 4 -20.37 20.28 16.00
CA ILE A 4 -19.35 19.38 15.43
C ILE A 4 -18.61 18.73 16.59
N LYS A 5 -18.60 17.40 16.63
CA LYS A 5 -17.83 16.63 17.61
C LYS A 5 -16.42 16.37 17.07
N PHE A 6 -15.45 16.36 17.98
CA PHE A 6 -14.05 16.06 17.69
C PHE A 6 -13.57 14.93 18.57
N TRP A 7 -12.79 14.03 18.00
CA TRP A 7 -12.15 12.92 18.69
C TRP A 7 -10.66 12.92 18.41
N ARG A 8 -9.87 12.60 19.44
CA ARG A 8 -8.42 12.47 19.36
C ARG A 8 -7.98 11.15 19.97
N TYR A 9 -7.20 10.40 19.20
CA TYR A 9 -6.61 9.14 19.65
C TYR A 9 -5.10 9.21 19.57
N SER A 10 -4.43 8.62 20.56
CA SER A 10 -2.97 8.48 20.57
C SER A 10 -2.65 7.00 20.72
N LEU A 11 -2.00 6.43 19.71
CA LEU A 11 -1.50 5.06 19.75
C LEU A 11 -0.01 5.07 20.09
N PRO A 12 0.42 4.40 21.17
CA PRO A 12 1.84 4.25 21.49
C PRO A 12 2.54 3.31 20.48
N PRO A 13 3.88 3.33 20.41
CA PRO A 13 4.63 2.39 19.57
C PRO A 13 4.39 0.94 19.99
N ILE A 14 4.52 0.01 19.05
CA ILE A 14 4.34 -1.44 19.26
C ILE A 14 5.59 -2.02 19.95
N ASP A 15 6.77 -1.72 19.41
CA ASP A 15 8.06 -2.28 19.87
C ASP A 15 8.99 -1.19 20.42
N SER A 16 8.43 -0.17 21.07
CA SER A 16 9.14 1.02 21.59
C SER A 16 9.84 1.91 20.54
N ILE A 17 9.78 1.54 19.25
CA ILE A 17 10.44 2.26 18.15
C ILE A 17 9.41 2.70 17.10
N GLU A 18 8.63 1.76 16.56
CA GLU A 18 7.70 2.02 15.46
C GLU A 18 6.23 1.70 15.79
N GLY A 19 5.34 2.12 14.90
CA GLY A 19 3.91 1.96 14.97
C GLY A 19 3.26 2.91 15.96
N TRP A 20 3.62 4.19 16.00
CA TRP A 20 2.88 5.18 16.79
C TRP A 20 2.07 6.14 15.91
N GLY A 21 1.00 6.71 16.46
CA GLY A 21 0.21 7.68 15.71
C GLY A 21 -0.71 8.54 16.56
N ILE A 22 -0.92 9.77 16.13
CA ILE A 22 -1.95 10.68 16.66
C ILE A 22 -3.01 10.86 15.58
N PHE A 23 -4.25 10.53 15.92
CA PHE A 23 -5.39 10.54 15.01
C PHE A 23 -6.40 11.58 15.46
N LEU A 24 -6.94 12.33 14.51
CA LEU A 24 -7.98 13.32 14.69
C LEU A 24 -9.15 12.96 13.77
N LEU A 25 -10.33 12.83 14.37
CA LEU A 25 -11.58 12.61 13.65
C LEU A 25 -12.57 13.71 14.03
N ASP A 26 -13.45 14.09 13.11
CA ASP A 26 -14.61 14.91 13.44
C ASP A 26 -15.92 14.34 12.88
N SER A 27 -17.05 14.79 13.42
CA SER A 27 -18.37 14.31 13.01
C SER A 27 -18.78 14.71 11.59
N THR A 28 -17.95 15.46 10.87
CA THR A 28 -18.17 15.85 9.46
C THR A 28 -17.50 14.90 8.47
N GLY A 29 -16.84 13.85 8.97
CA GLY A 29 -16.09 12.90 8.16
C GLY A 29 -14.64 13.30 7.89
N MET A 30 -14.09 14.28 8.62
CA MET A 30 -12.67 14.60 8.55
C MET A 30 -11.85 13.58 9.32
N PHE A 31 -10.75 13.16 8.71
CA PHE A 31 -9.71 12.34 9.30
C PHE A 31 -8.35 12.98 9.05
N ALA A 32 -7.52 13.04 10.09
CA ALA A 32 -6.12 13.36 9.97
C ALA A 32 -5.28 12.48 10.92
N ALA A 33 -4.09 12.11 10.48
CA ALA A 33 -3.15 11.30 11.25
C ALA A 33 -1.73 11.85 11.09
N VAL A 34 -1.01 11.93 12.21
CA VAL A 34 0.44 12.18 12.28
C VAL A 34 1.08 10.93 12.84
N THR A 35 1.92 10.26 12.05
CA THR A 35 2.48 8.94 12.38
C THR A 35 3.94 8.84 11.98
N ASP A 36 4.63 7.82 12.47
CA ASP A 36 5.95 7.43 12.00
C ASP A 36 5.97 6.81 10.59
N TYR A 37 4.82 6.39 10.09
CA TYR A 37 4.63 5.98 8.70
C TYR A 37 4.18 7.13 7.80
N GLY A 38 4.30 8.38 8.24
CA GLY A 38 3.89 9.55 7.47
C GLY A 38 2.61 10.22 7.98
N ASN A 39 2.19 11.26 7.25
CA ASN A 39 1.06 12.10 7.63
C ASN A 39 -0.05 11.99 6.59
N TYR A 40 -1.26 11.67 7.04
CA TYR A 40 -2.38 11.38 6.15
C TYR A 40 -3.60 12.16 6.56
N ALA A 41 -4.32 12.71 5.58
CA ALA A 41 -5.58 13.39 5.83
C ALA A 41 -6.54 13.16 4.68
N PHE A 42 -7.81 12.97 5.00
CA PHE A 42 -8.88 12.86 4.00
C PHE A 42 -10.22 13.26 4.61
N LYS A 43 -11.11 13.81 3.78
CA LYS A 43 -12.49 14.14 4.18
C LYS A 43 -13.48 13.27 3.42
N TRP A 44 -14.14 12.35 4.13
CA TRP A 44 -15.26 11.58 3.59
C TRP A 44 -16.56 12.37 3.74
N THR A 45 -17.02 12.98 2.64
CA THR A 45 -18.31 13.71 2.63
C THR A 45 -19.53 12.78 2.60
N HIS A 46 -19.34 11.51 2.24
CA HIS A 46 -20.38 10.48 2.16
C HIS A 46 -19.93 9.20 2.87
N HIS A 47 -19.81 9.25 4.20
CA HIS A 47 -19.37 8.10 5.01
C HIS A 47 -20.51 7.13 5.38
N GLY A 48 -21.78 7.53 5.29
CA GLY A 48 -22.95 6.67 5.54
C GLY A 48 -23.19 6.28 7.02
N CYS A 49 -22.21 6.48 7.90
CA CYS A 49 -22.33 6.23 9.33
C CYS A 49 -23.10 7.33 10.08
N LYS A 50 -23.70 6.98 11.23
CA LYS A 50 -24.30 7.96 12.15
C LYS A 50 -23.23 8.62 13.01
N ASP A 51 -22.24 7.84 13.45
CA ASP A 51 -21.02 8.32 14.10
C ASP A 51 -19.84 7.99 13.19
N PHE A 52 -19.01 8.99 12.86
CA PHE A 52 -17.94 8.80 11.89
C PHE A 52 -16.87 7.78 12.37
N ARG A 53 -16.75 7.56 13.68
CA ARG A 53 -15.86 6.52 14.24
C ARG A 53 -16.21 5.12 13.75
N GLU A 54 -17.50 4.86 13.51
CA GLU A 54 -18.00 3.58 12.98
C GLU A 54 -17.41 3.26 11.60
N PHE A 55 -16.94 4.27 10.86
CA PHE A 55 -16.41 4.08 9.51
C PHE A 55 -15.14 3.20 9.48
N PHE A 56 -14.40 3.14 10.59
CA PHE A 56 -13.12 2.43 10.66
C PHE A 56 -13.18 1.10 11.42
N ILE A 57 -14.28 0.77 12.11
CA ILE A 57 -14.30 -0.34 13.08
C ILE A 57 -14.15 -1.73 12.45
N ASP A 58 -14.53 -1.88 11.18
CA ASP A 58 -14.48 -3.14 10.43
C ASP A 58 -13.07 -3.47 9.91
N ILE A 59 -12.11 -2.57 10.08
CA ILE A 59 -10.71 -2.81 9.73
C ILE A 59 -10.13 -3.88 10.67
N LYS A 60 -9.51 -4.91 10.07
CA LYS A 60 -8.94 -6.05 10.79
C LYS A 60 -7.43 -6.11 10.63
N HIS A 61 -6.77 -6.76 11.58
CA HIS A 61 -5.35 -7.09 11.44
C HIS A 61 -5.17 -8.05 10.25
N GLY A 62 -4.17 -7.78 9.41
CA GLY A 62 -3.88 -8.60 8.24
C GLY A 62 -4.81 -8.38 7.03
N SER A 63 -5.73 -7.40 7.05
CA SER A 63 -6.45 -7.01 5.83
C SER A 63 -5.68 -5.97 5.01
N ASP A 64 -5.84 -6.01 3.69
CA ASP A 64 -5.09 -5.14 2.76
C ASP A 64 -5.46 -3.65 2.88
N ASN A 65 -6.63 -3.34 3.45
CA ASN A 65 -7.11 -1.98 3.73
C ASN A 65 -7.03 -1.02 2.52
N GLU A 66 -7.09 -1.59 1.32
CA GLU A 66 -6.78 -0.90 0.05
C GLU A 66 -7.67 0.32 -0.17
N TYR A 67 -8.96 0.23 0.17
CA TYR A 67 -9.88 1.36 0.05
C TYR A 67 -9.41 2.58 0.84
N TYR A 68 -8.96 2.40 2.09
CA TYR A 68 -8.50 3.49 2.93
C TYR A 68 -7.16 4.04 2.45
N ILE A 69 -6.21 3.14 2.14
CA ILE A 69 -4.91 3.49 1.57
C ILE A 69 -5.11 4.35 0.31
N LYS A 70 -5.94 3.90 -0.63
CA LYS A 70 -6.24 4.63 -1.87
C LYS A 70 -6.79 6.04 -1.62
N LYS A 71 -7.69 6.19 -0.64
CA LYS A 71 -8.26 7.50 -0.28
C LYS A 71 -7.22 8.42 0.36
N LEU A 72 -6.39 7.88 1.25
CA LEU A 72 -5.37 8.65 1.96
C LEU A 72 -4.16 9.00 1.07
N PHE A 73 -3.87 8.17 0.06
CA PHE A 73 -2.85 8.43 -0.96
C PHE A 73 -3.26 9.50 -1.97
N GLN A 74 -4.56 9.81 -2.07
CA GLN A 74 -5.10 10.93 -2.86
C GLN A 74 -4.63 11.01 -4.33
N GLY A 75 -4.36 9.86 -4.96
CA GLY A 75 -3.93 9.83 -6.36
C GLY A 75 -2.50 10.31 -6.58
N GLN A 76 -1.66 10.32 -5.53
CA GLN A 76 -0.21 10.40 -5.68
C GLN A 76 0.30 9.28 -6.59
N GLU A 77 1.48 9.50 -7.17
CA GLU A 77 2.12 8.49 -8.02
C GLU A 77 2.63 7.34 -7.16
N LYS A 78 2.28 6.12 -7.57
CA LYS A 78 2.82 4.88 -7.00
C LYS A 78 4.31 4.78 -7.30
N GLU A 79 5.04 4.09 -6.43
CA GLU A 79 6.47 3.85 -6.60
C GLU A 79 6.70 2.63 -7.49
N PHE A 80 7.83 2.63 -8.19
CA PHE A 80 8.25 1.48 -8.99
C PHE A 80 8.48 0.28 -8.07
N ASP A 81 7.84 -0.84 -8.41
CA ASP A 81 7.93 -2.08 -7.66
C ASP A 81 8.87 -3.06 -8.36
N GLY A 82 10.15 -2.96 -8.01
CA GLY A 82 11.20 -3.79 -8.57
C GLY A 82 11.01 -5.28 -8.37
N GLU A 83 10.56 -5.68 -7.18
CA GLU A 83 10.39 -7.08 -6.81
C GLU A 83 9.27 -7.73 -7.66
N ASN A 84 8.12 -7.06 -7.75
CA ASN A 84 7.02 -7.56 -8.58
C ASN A 84 7.34 -7.45 -10.08
N THR A 85 8.10 -6.44 -10.51
CA THR A 85 8.55 -6.35 -11.91
C THR A 85 9.46 -7.53 -12.27
N ILE A 86 10.48 -7.84 -11.47
CA ILE A 86 11.35 -9.03 -11.67
C ILE A 86 10.52 -10.31 -11.70
N LYS A 87 9.58 -10.45 -10.77
CA LYS A 87 8.68 -11.60 -10.70
C LYS A 87 7.87 -11.73 -11.99
N SER A 88 7.26 -10.64 -12.45
CA SER A 88 6.46 -10.60 -13.68
C SER A 88 7.28 -11.03 -14.91
N ILE A 89 8.50 -10.48 -15.07
CA ILE A 89 9.43 -10.84 -16.16
C ILE A 89 9.78 -12.33 -16.11
N LYS A 90 10.12 -12.86 -14.93
CA LYS A 90 10.45 -14.29 -14.76
C LYS A 90 9.28 -15.21 -15.06
N GLU A 91 8.08 -14.85 -14.60
CA GLU A 91 6.86 -15.61 -14.87
C GLU A 91 6.57 -15.64 -16.37
N HIS A 92 6.73 -14.50 -17.06
CA HIS A 92 6.61 -14.40 -18.52
C HIS A 92 7.61 -15.31 -19.25
N ILE A 93 8.90 -15.23 -18.92
CA ILE A 93 9.94 -16.07 -19.54
C ILE A 93 9.61 -17.56 -19.35
N LEU A 94 9.20 -17.97 -18.16
CA LEU A 94 8.83 -19.37 -17.88
C LEU A 94 7.58 -19.80 -18.64
N TYR A 95 6.57 -18.95 -18.73
CA TYR A 95 5.34 -19.23 -19.45
C TYR A 95 5.61 -19.41 -20.96
N TYR A 96 6.25 -18.42 -21.59
CA TYR A 96 6.57 -18.46 -23.03
C TYR A 96 7.57 -19.57 -23.38
N ARG A 97 8.44 -19.97 -22.43
CA ARG A 97 9.27 -21.15 -22.62
C ARG A 97 8.46 -22.44 -22.59
N ARG A 98 7.46 -22.54 -21.70
CA ARG A 98 6.62 -23.75 -21.54
C ARG A 98 5.67 -23.95 -22.71
N ASP A 99 5.11 -22.87 -23.27
CA ASP A 99 4.18 -22.95 -24.39
C ASP A 99 4.88 -23.12 -25.76
N GLY A 100 6.21 -22.93 -25.81
CA GLY A 100 7.04 -23.09 -27.00
C GLY A 100 7.26 -21.82 -27.81
N SER A 101 6.76 -20.67 -27.36
CA SER A 101 6.98 -19.36 -27.98
C SER A 101 8.46 -18.94 -27.89
N TYR A 102 9.15 -19.29 -26.81
CA TYR A 102 10.59 -19.06 -26.65
C TYR A 102 11.41 -20.34 -26.81
N SER A 103 12.53 -20.22 -27.55
CA SER A 103 13.56 -21.25 -27.58
C SER A 103 14.22 -21.39 -26.21
N LYS A 104 14.91 -22.51 -25.98
CA LYS A 104 15.62 -22.74 -24.72
C LYS A 104 16.75 -21.73 -24.54
N GLU A 105 17.44 -21.42 -25.64
CA GLU A 105 18.57 -20.51 -25.69
C GLU A 105 18.11 -19.09 -25.37
N PHE A 106 17.05 -18.61 -26.04
CA PHE A 106 16.45 -17.31 -25.79
C PHE A 106 15.97 -17.16 -24.34
N ALA A 107 15.17 -18.12 -23.86
CA ALA A 107 14.65 -18.07 -22.50
C ALA A 107 15.76 -18.07 -21.44
N ARG A 108 16.89 -18.74 -21.73
CA ARG A 108 18.06 -18.73 -20.85
C ARG A 108 18.78 -17.39 -20.87
N GLU A 109 19.01 -16.81 -22.04
CA GLU A 109 19.64 -15.49 -22.18
C GLU A 109 18.87 -14.43 -21.40
N GLU A 110 17.55 -14.35 -21.59
CA GLU A 110 16.71 -13.35 -20.89
C GLU A 110 16.60 -13.63 -19.38
N TRP A 111 16.60 -14.90 -18.98
CA TRP A 111 16.62 -15.27 -17.56
C TRP A 111 17.92 -14.90 -16.87
N ASP A 112 19.06 -15.14 -17.54
CA ASP A 112 20.38 -14.79 -17.02
C ASP A 112 20.53 -13.25 -16.97
N LEU A 113 20.01 -12.51 -17.96
CA LEU A 113 19.96 -11.05 -17.97
C LEU A 113 19.21 -10.47 -16.76
N ILE A 114 17.94 -10.84 -16.53
CA ILE A 114 17.17 -10.28 -15.40
C ILE A 114 17.78 -10.66 -14.04
N LYS A 115 18.54 -11.75 -13.98
CA LYS A 115 19.27 -12.16 -12.79
C LYS A 115 20.35 -11.17 -12.37
N GLU A 116 20.98 -10.47 -13.31
CA GLU A 116 21.98 -9.45 -13.01
C GLU A 116 21.38 -8.25 -12.26
N TYR A 117 20.07 -8.04 -12.39
CA TYR A 117 19.33 -6.96 -11.77
C TYR A 117 18.66 -7.34 -10.43
N GLU A 118 18.63 -8.62 -10.04
CA GLU A 118 17.87 -9.13 -8.87
C GLU A 118 18.07 -8.33 -7.57
N HIS A 119 19.26 -7.77 -7.37
CA HIS A 119 19.62 -7.06 -6.13
C HIS A 119 19.59 -5.53 -6.23
N ASN A 120 19.43 -4.97 -7.45
CA ASN A 120 19.53 -3.53 -7.69
C ASN A 120 18.42 -3.01 -8.61
N PHE A 121 17.29 -3.72 -8.74
CA PHE A 121 16.17 -3.30 -9.57
C PHE A 121 15.22 -2.38 -8.81
N ILE A 122 15.73 -1.27 -8.26
CA ILE A 122 15.00 -0.46 -7.28
C ILE A 122 14.34 0.78 -7.88
N SER A 123 14.63 1.11 -9.14
CA SER A 123 14.16 2.33 -9.77
C SER A 123 13.77 2.13 -11.24
N VAL A 124 12.99 3.10 -11.75
CA VAL A 124 12.65 3.18 -13.19
C VAL A 124 13.90 3.30 -14.07
N ILE A 125 15.02 3.83 -13.54
CA ILE A 125 16.29 3.90 -14.27
C ILE A 125 16.84 2.49 -14.48
N ASP A 126 16.77 1.63 -13.46
CA ASP A 126 17.22 0.23 -13.57
C ASP A 126 16.34 -0.55 -14.53
N PHE A 127 15.02 -0.30 -14.50
CA PHE A 127 14.08 -0.84 -15.48
C PHE A 127 14.42 -0.42 -16.92
N THR A 128 14.73 0.87 -17.13
CA THR A 128 15.12 1.39 -18.45
C THR A 128 16.39 0.72 -18.97
N ARG A 129 17.39 0.50 -18.12
CA ARG A 129 18.63 -0.20 -18.49
C ARG A 129 18.37 -1.64 -18.91
N TRP A 130 17.60 -2.38 -18.12
CA TRP A 130 17.19 -3.73 -18.50
C TRP A 130 16.40 -3.75 -19.81
N HIS A 131 15.48 -2.79 -19.98
CA HIS A 131 14.67 -2.64 -21.19
C HIS A 131 15.54 -2.40 -22.45
N ASP A 132 16.62 -1.64 -22.34
CA ASP A 132 17.54 -1.39 -23.46
C ASP A 132 18.37 -2.63 -23.85
N GLU A 133 18.48 -3.62 -22.96
CA GLU A 133 19.30 -4.83 -23.14
C GLU A 133 18.48 -6.08 -23.52
N THR A 134 17.22 -6.14 -23.07
CA THR A 134 16.34 -7.30 -23.30
C THR A 134 15.91 -7.42 -24.75
N LYS A 135 15.68 -8.66 -25.19
CA LYS A 135 15.07 -8.98 -26.49
C LYS A 135 13.61 -9.39 -26.37
N ILE A 136 13.01 -9.23 -25.19
CA ILE A 136 11.60 -9.52 -24.95
C ILE A 136 10.74 -8.45 -25.66
N ASP A 137 9.81 -8.90 -26.49
CA ASP A 137 8.82 -8.02 -27.13
C ASP A 137 7.90 -7.38 -26.07
N GLU A 138 7.51 -6.13 -26.31
CA GLU A 138 6.65 -5.34 -25.41
C GLU A 138 7.16 -5.27 -23.95
N ALA A 139 8.49 -5.30 -23.77
CA ALA A 139 9.13 -5.31 -22.45
C ALA A 139 8.70 -4.16 -21.51
N HIS A 140 8.24 -3.04 -22.07
CA HIS A 140 7.74 -1.90 -21.29
C HIS A 140 6.47 -2.24 -20.48
N GLU A 141 5.70 -3.27 -20.86
CA GLU A 141 4.48 -3.68 -20.16
C GLU A 141 4.75 -4.34 -18.79
N PHE A 142 6.00 -4.76 -18.52
CA PHE A 142 6.31 -5.46 -17.28
C PHE A 142 6.44 -4.54 -16.06
N ALA A 143 6.62 -3.23 -16.26
CA ALA A 143 6.80 -2.28 -15.17
C ALA A 143 5.62 -2.31 -14.19
N CYS A 144 5.90 -2.76 -12.97
CA CYS A 144 4.92 -2.80 -11.89
C CYS A 144 5.10 -1.58 -10.97
N TYR A 145 3.97 -1.10 -10.44
CA TYR A 145 3.94 0.04 -9.52
C TYR A 145 3.01 -0.27 -8.33
N ASP A 146 3.47 0.03 -7.13
CA ASP A 146 2.71 -0.18 -5.90
C ASP A 146 2.76 1.02 -4.97
N TYR A 147 1.92 1.02 -3.94
CA TYR A 147 1.97 2.02 -2.90
C TYR A 147 3.32 1.99 -2.15
N PRO A 148 3.87 3.15 -1.76
CA PRO A 148 5.07 3.22 -0.93
C PRO A 148 4.94 2.37 0.34
N SER A 149 6.08 1.87 0.84
CA SER A 149 6.12 1.02 2.05
C SER A 149 5.44 1.67 3.25
N ASP A 150 5.57 2.98 3.38
CA ASP A 150 5.06 3.76 4.50
C ASP A 150 3.52 3.71 4.57
N ILE A 151 2.82 3.99 3.48
CA ILE A 151 1.34 3.96 3.51
C ILE A 151 0.79 2.53 3.61
N LYS A 152 1.53 1.54 3.10
CA LYS A 152 1.21 0.12 3.32
C LYS A 152 1.35 -0.24 4.80
N ALA A 153 2.45 0.17 5.45
CA ALA A 153 2.67 -0.04 6.87
C ALA A 153 1.63 0.70 7.72
N PHE A 154 1.27 1.94 7.38
CA PHE A 154 0.18 2.67 8.01
C PHE A 154 -1.14 1.88 7.95
N GLY A 155 -1.50 1.41 6.75
CA GLY A 155 -2.71 0.64 6.52
C GLY A 155 -2.72 -0.70 7.26
N GLN A 156 -1.60 -1.41 7.29
CA GLN A 156 -1.50 -2.76 7.86
C GLN A 156 -1.26 -2.79 9.37
N LYS A 157 -0.55 -1.79 9.92
CA LYS A 157 -0.12 -1.77 11.32
C LYS A 157 -0.91 -0.79 12.18
N LEU A 158 -1.25 0.40 11.67
CA LEU A 158 -1.88 1.46 12.48
C LEU A 158 -3.40 1.50 12.37
N LEU A 159 -3.98 1.41 11.17
CA LEU A 159 -5.44 1.46 11.00
C LEU A 159 -6.18 0.37 11.80
N PRO A 160 -5.71 -0.90 11.86
CA PRO A 160 -6.37 -1.92 12.68
C PRO A 160 -6.36 -1.61 14.17
N ARG A 161 -5.26 -1.01 14.66
CA ARG A 161 -5.13 -0.61 16.08
C ARG A 161 -6.01 0.58 16.42
N LEU A 162 -6.17 1.52 15.49
CA LEU A 162 -7.16 2.58 15.64
C LEU A 162 -8.57 1.96 15.73
N ALA A 163 -8.90 1.03 14.83
CA ALA A 163 -10.18 0.34 14.84
C ALA A 163 -10.46 -0.40 16.16
N ASP A 164 -9.44 -1.02 16.77
CA ASP A 164 -9.55 -1.64 18.10
C ASP A 164 -9.99 -0.62 19.16
N VAL A 165 -9.30 0.52 19.26
CA VAL A 165 -9.62 1.57 20.24
C VAL A 165 -11.01 2.16 20.01
N LEU A 166 -11.38 2.39 18.75
CA LEU A 166 -12.70 2.90 18.40
C LEU A 166 -13.81 1.91 18.78
N ARG A 167 -13.61 0.61 18.53
CA ARG A 167 -14.55 -0.44 18.94
C ARG A 167 -14.76 -0.45 20.45
N GLU A 168 -13.69 -0.41 21.22
CA GLU A 168 -13.77 -0.40 22.68
C GLU A 168 -14.50 0.83 23.22
N GLU A 169 -14.21 2.01 22.67
CA GLU A 169 -14.86 3.26 23.10
C GLU A 169 -16.36 3.26 22.78
N LEU A 170 -16.74 2.90 21.55
CA LEU A 170 -18.14 2.84 21.13
C LEU A 170 -18.93 1.80 21.94
N GLN A 171 -18.32 0.66 22.29
CA GLN A 171 -18.94 -0.32 23.17
C GLN A 171 -19.18 0.22 24.58
N LYS A 172 -18.23 0.97 25.14
CA LYS A 172 -18.38 1.61 26.46
C LYS A 172 -19.46 2.68 26.48
N GLU A 173 -19.62 3.43 25.38
CA GLU A 173 -20.67 4.45 25.25
C GLU A 173 -22.08 3.86 25.06
N ALA A 174 -22.17 2.62 24.56
CA ALA A 174 -23.44 1.92 24.33
C ALA A 174 -23.94 1.10 25.53
N ALA A 175 -23.06 0.85 26.51
CA ALA A 175 -23.36 0.12 27.75
C ALA A 175 -23.99 1.02 28.81
#